data_AF-A0A1Z9VN48-F1
#
_entry.id   AF-A0A1Z9VN48-F1
#
_cell.length_a   1.000
_cell.length_b   1.000
_cell.length_c   1.000
_cell.angle_alpha   90.00
_cell.angle_beta   90.00
_cell.angle_gamma   90.00
#
_symmetry.space_group_name_H-M   'P 1'
#
loop_
_entity.id
_entity.type
_entity.pdbx_description
1 polymer ?
#
loop_
_entity_poly.entity_id
_entity_poly.type
_entity_poly.pdbx_seq_one_letter_code
_entity_poly.pdbx_strand_id
1 'polypeptide(L)'
;MSKSFKDQLVFSPELIRMIRGVSDHIPVMCSISLAKGVEINIITWNLLSDQYLHYLMCLLPEYQEIKAQLLGSEFCFSVYQSSHQDLRLYAFLYDFGVFVFEHYIRQNEPTSMIIDQKLIKAFVHQSSSCLSNNKKALIQDRQNIFNLMKNKEHGLQKTFKMILFHSIELAYHILSDQGVLKFSNRMKHLASAHPELLKRMRQMSFLCFQECTDPQRLLSLFPDHRFIYHQKENKADYVVIGYHTSYFGLLEDPVCGNLEFENHSIKPWIFARFKHLLGYDLQVGSVHHPGVGHSLVDQWLTAPQAKHLYQPCIFAGDFNHTESWLTTHANIPQSFHWGLPQTPTFTGYDYNNHDLSIDGFLTNTPLKTIESLGALLNVVDLPSQFELINMKGEMSLQWKPKE
;
A
#
# COMPACT_ATOMS: atom_id res chain seq x y z
N MET A 1 3.03 -26.63 -46.31
CA MET A 1 2.59 -25.32 -45.79
C MET A 1 2.29 -25.48 -44.29
N SER A 2 3.26 -25.15 -43.42
CA SER A 2 3.07 -25.22 -41.97
C SER A 2 2.33 -23.98 -41.49
N LYS A 3 1.14 -24.14 -40.92
CA LYS A 3 0.43 -23.08 -40.21
C LYS A 3 1.30 -22.63 -39.03
N SER A 4 1.89 -21.44 -39.11
CA SER A 4 2.54 -20.81 -37.97
C SER A 4 1.45 -20.34 -37.00
N PHE A 5 1.31 -21.03 -35.88
CA PHE A 5 0.64 -20.47 -34.71
C PHE A 5 1.50 -19.31 -34.20
N LYS A 6 1.12 -18.08 -34.54
CA LYS A 6 1.61 -16.86 -33.91
C LYS A 6 0.64 -16.50 -32.79
N ASP A 7 0.76 -17.18 -31.66
CA ASP A 7 0.15 -16.66 -30.44
C ASP A 7 1.03 -15.51 -29.94
N GLN A 8 0.73 -14.30 -30.40
CA GLN A 8 1.09 -13.10 -29.66
C GLN A 8 0.18 -13.06 -28.44
N LEU A 9 0.71 -13.47 -27.29
CA LEU A 9 0.05 -13.17 -26.05
C LEU A 9 0.32 -11.70 -25.73
N VAL A 10 -0.54 -10.82 -26.23
CA VAL A 10 -0.65 -9.45 -25.73
C VAL A 10 -1.28 -9.56 -24.34
N PHE A 11 -0.50 -9.34 -23.29
CA PHE A 11 -0.98 -9.45 -21.92
C PHE A 11 -1.32 -8.11 -21.31
N SER A 12 -2.34 -8.18 -20.46
CA SER A 12 -3.01 -7.09 -19.78
C SER A 12 -2.07 -6.45 -18.74
N PRO A 13 -1.96 -5.12 -18.68
CA PRO A 13 -1.26 -4.34 -17.65
C PRO A 13 -1.82 -4.50 -16.22
N GLU A 14 -2.39 -5.64 -15.85
CA GLU A 14 -3.28 -5.83 -14.69
C GLU A 14 -2.63 -5.53 -13.33
N LEU A 15 -1.35 -5.88 -13.12
CA LEU A 15 -0.66 -5.60 -11.86
C LEU A 15 -0.54 -4.09 -11.59
N ILE A 16 -0.11 -3.32 -12.58
CA ILE A 16 0.01 -1.86 -12.44
C ILE A 16 -1.38 -1.20 -12.53
N ARG A 17 -2.34 -1.84 -13.21
CA ARG A 17 -3.77 -1.47 -13.19
C ARG A 17 -4.47 -1.78 -11.87
N MET A 18 -3.88 -2.51 -10.93
CA MET A 18 -4.46 -2.69 -9.58
C MET A 18 -4.16 -1.49 -8.68
N ILE A 19 -2.98 -0.86 -8.82
CA ILE A 19 -2.67 0.42 -8.16
C ILE A 19 -2.90 1.54 -9.16
N ARG A 20 -4.18 1.88 -9.38
CA ARG A 20 -4.63 2.86 -10.37
C ARG A 20 -4.28 4.32 -10.03
N GLY A 21 -3.32 4.57 -9.15
CA GLY A 21 -3.00 5.94 -8.73
C GLY A 21 -1.91 6.05 -7.68
N VAL A 22 -1.98 7.13 -6.92
CA VAL A 22 -1.03 7.51 -5.86
C VAL A 22 -1.07 6.53 -4.67
N SER A 23 -2.18 5.81 -4.51
CA SER A 23 -2.46 4.82 -3.46
C SER A 23 -3.52 3.83 -3.97
N ASP A 24 -3.63 2.68 -3.32
CA ASP A 24 -4.76 1.73 -3.42
C ASP A 24 -5.93 2.08 -2.50
N HIS A 25 -5.81 3.15 -1.73
CA HIS A 25 -6.90 3.81 -1.03
C HIS A 25 -7.35 5.08 -1.75
N ILE A 26 -8.61 5.44 -1.55
CA ILE A 26 -9.24 6.67 -2.06
C ILE A 26 -9.30 7.70 -0.93
N PRO A 27 -8.89 8.96 -1.17
CA PRO A 27 -8.96 9.99 -0.15
C PRO A 27 -10.41 10.27 0.27
N VAL A 28 -10.63 10.42 1.57
CA VAL A 28 -11.94 10.73 2.15
C VAL A 28 -11.88 12.11 2.79
N MET A 29 -12.86 12.95 2.48
CA MET A 29 -12.99 14.29 3.01
C MET A 29 -14.22 14.40 3.90
N CYS A 30 -14.13 15.18 4.97
CA CYS A 30 -15.29 15.63 5.73
C CYS A 30 -15.20 17.12 6.08
N SER A 31 -16.36 17.68 6.41
CA SER A 31 -16.47 19.01 7.02
C SER A 31 -17.15 18.90 8.39
N ILE A 32 -16.58 19.55 9.41
CA ILE A 32 -17.22 19.75 10.71
C ILE A 32 -17.50 21.23 10.95
N SER A 33 -18.51 21.52 11.77
CA SER A 33 -18.76 22.89 12.24
C SER A 33 -18.35 23.02 13.70
N LEU A 34 -17.43 23.93 13.97
CA LEU A 34 -17.20 24.42 15.32
C LEU A 34 -18.24 25.50 15.67
N ALA A 35 -18.21 25.95 16.93
CA ALA A 35 -19.07 27.01 17.41
C ALA A 35 -18.95 28.29 16.55
N LYS A 36 -20.07 29.03 16.42
CA LYS A 36 -20.20 30.23 15.58
C LYS A 36 -19.98 30.01 14.08
N GLY A 37 -20.22 28.79 13.59
CA GLY A 37 -20.27 28.50 12.15
C GLY A 37 -18.91 28.39 11.47
N VAL A 38 -17.81 28.27 12.24
CA VAL A 38 -16.48 28.02 11.68
C VAL A 38 -16.46 26.61 11.10
N GLU A 39 -16.25 26.51 9.79
CA GLU A 39 -16.20 25.24 9.07
C GLU A 39 -14.76 24.76 8.92
N ILE A 40 -14.50 23.55 9.38
CA ILE A 40 -13.19 22.91 9.31
C ILE A 40 -13.30 21.75 8.34
N ASN A 41 -12.42 21.77 7.34
CA ASN A 41 -12.36 20.75 6.30
C ASN A 41 -11.14 19.86 6.52
N ILE A 42 -11.36 18.55 6.49
CA ILE A 42 -10.36 17.55 6.84
C ILE A 42 -10.37 16.49 5.76
N ILE A 43 -9.20 16.07 5.33
CA ILE A 43 -9.03 14.90 4.47
C ILE A 43 -8.21 13.84 5.20
N THR A 44 -8.57 12.58 5.02
CA THR A 44 -7.74 11.43 5.37
C THR A 44 -7.39 10.62 4.15
N TRP A 45 -6.17 10.09 4.11
CA TRP A 45 -5.73 9.22 3.03
C TRP A 45 -4.60 8.29 3.47
N ASN A 46 -4.82 6.99 3.39
CA ASN A 46 -3.75 6.01 3.42
C ASN A 46 -2.96 6.10 2.12
N LEU A 47 -1.65 6.37 2.22
CA LEU A 47 -0.76 6.64 1.10
C LEU A 47 0.03 5.42 0.64
N LEU A 48 -0.29 4.19 1.06
CA LEU A 48 0.39 2.94 0.68
C LEU A 48 1.92 3.04 0.80
N SER A 49 2.50 2.64 1.93
CA SER A 49 3.94 2.84 2.13
C SER A 49 4.77 1.95 1.21
N ASP A 50 5.93 2.43 0.77
CA ASP A 50 6.88 1.64 -0.04
C ASP A 50 7.24 0.30 0.60
N GLN A 51 7.17 0.22 1.94
CA GLN A 51 7.40 -1.03 2.66
C GLN A 51 6.32 -2.08 2.42
N TYR A 52 5.11 -1.73 1.99
CA TYR A 52 4.02 -2.69 1.74
C TYR A 52 3.88 -3.05 0.26
N LEU A 53 4.55 -2.32 -0.64
CA LEU A 53 4.51 -2.59 -2.09
C LEU A 53 4.94 -4.01 -2.45
N HIS A 54 5.78 -4.64 -1.63
CA HIS A 54 6.19 -6.01 -1.90
C HIS A 54 5.04 -7.00 -1.76
N TYR A 55 4.04 -6.75 -0.90
CA TYR A 55 2.87 -7.63 -0.75
C TYR A 55 1.91 -7.60 -1.94
N LEU A 56 2.03 -6.62 -2.84
CA LEU A 56 1.14 -6.49 -4.00
C LEU A 56 1.14 -7.71 -4.91
N MET A 57 2.26 -8.44 -4.96
CA MET A 57 2.34 -9.69 -5.71
C MET A 57 1.41 -10.78 -5.16
N CYS A 58 1.14 -10.77 -3.86
CA CYS A 58 0.20 -11.70 -3.25
C CYS A 58 -1.25 -11.42 -3.69
N LEU A 59 -1.54 -10.22 -4.18
CA LEU A 59 -2.89 -9.83 -4.61
C LEU A 59 -3.20 -10.27 -6.05
N LEU A 60 -2.21 -10.79 -6.78
CA LEU A 60 -2.38 -11.19 -8.17
C LEU A 60 -3.26 -12.45 -8.32
N PRO A 61 -4.23 -12.47 -9.25
CA PRO A 61 -5.01 -13.67 -9.54
C PRO A 61 -4.14 -14.88 -9.87
N GLU A 62 -3.05 -14.69 -10.62
CA GLU A 62 -2.09 -15.74 -10.96
C GLU A 62 -1.39 -16.28 -9.71
N TYR A 63 -1.08 -15.41 -8.75
CA TYR A 63 -0.51 -15.82 -7.48
C TYR A 63 -1.50 -16.69 -6.71
N GLN A 64 -2.76 -16.28 -6.62
CA GLN A 64 -3.81 -17.02 -5.93
C GLN A 64 -4.11 -18.37 -6.60
N GLU A 65 -4.12 -18.41 -7.93
CA GLU A 65 -4.31 -19.65 -8.70
C GLU A 65 -3.17 -20.65 -8.44
N ILE A 66 -1.92 -20.20 -8.54
CA ILE A 66 -0.75 -21.05 -8.27
C ILE A 66 -0.76 -21.48 -6.80
N LYS A 67 -1.04 -20.56 -5.88
CA LYS A 67 -1.13 -20.84 -4.44
C LYS A 67 -2.16 -21.93 -4.17
N ALA A 68 -3.39 -21.82 -4.70
CA ALA A 68 -4.46 -22.78 -4.48
C ALA A 68 -4.08 -24.20 -4.94
N GLN A 69 -3.36 -24.31 -6.05
CA GLN A 69 -2.94 -25.61 -6.57
C GLN A 69 -1.69 -26.17 -5.88
N LEU A 70 -0.75 -25.32 -5.45
CA LEU A 70 0.47 -25.75 -4.75
C LEU A 70 0.22 -26.08 -3.27
N LEU A 71 -0.65 -25.34 -2.57
CA LEU A 71 -0.98 -25.60 -1.15
C LEU A 71 -1.77 -26.89 -0.95
N GLY A 72 -2.38 -27.46 -1.99
CA GLY A 72 -2.98 -28.79 -1.96
C GLY A 72 -1.97 -29.96 -2.01
N SER A 73 -0.69 -29.65 -2.17
CA SER A 73 0.42 -30.62 -2.25
C SER A 73 1.47 -30.31 -1.17
N GLU A 74 2.07 -31.32 -0.57
CA GLU A 74 3.04 -31.24 0.54
C GLU A 74 4.38 -30.56 0.16
N PHE A 75 4.37 -29.41 -0.53
CA PHE A 75 5.60 -28.70 -0.88
C PHE A 75 6.08 -27.87 0.31
N CYS A 76 7.07 -28.43 1.01
CA CYS A 76 7.77 -27.74 2.07
C CYS A 76 9.06 -27.09 1.53
N PHE A 77 8.98 -25.82 1.12
CA PHE A 77 10.18 -25.02 0.83
C PHE A 77 10.85 -24.65 2.17
N SER A 78 11.90 -25.39 2.50
CA SER A 78 12.56 -25.39 3.80
C SER A 78 13.30 -24.09 4.15
N VAL A 79 13.76 -23.33 3.16
CA VAL A 79 14.50 -22.08 3.35
C VAL A 79 13.61 -20.85 3.25
N TYR A 80 12.55 -20.90 2.44
CA TYR A 80 11.56 -19.83 2.38
C TYR A 80 10.57 -19.89 3.56
N GLN A 81 10.89 -20.57 4.67
CA GLN A 81 10.01 -20.71 5.83
C GLN A 81 9.64 -19.35 6.43
N SER A 82 8.42 -18.92 6.14
CA SER A 82 7.66 -17.94 6.93
C SER A 82 6.71 -18.67 7.89
N SER A 83 6.40 -18.04 9.03
CA SER A 83 5.36 -18.47 9.97
C SER A 83 4.00 -18.63 9.27
N HIS A 84 3.76 -17.87 8.21
CA HIS A 84 2.62 -18.00 7.31
C HIS A 84 3.04 -18.76 6.06
N GLN A 85 2.58 -20.01 5.89
CA GLN A 85 2.88 -20.84 4.70
C GLN A 85 2.59 -20.10 3.37
N ASP A 86 1.67 -19.15 3.42
CA ASP A 86 1.21 -18.29 2.33
C ASP A 86 2.26 -17.33 1.75
N LEU A 87 3.39 -17.09 2.42
CA LEU A 87 4.42 -16.14 1.97
C LEU A 87 5.64 -16.82 1.31
N ARG A 88 5.66 -18.15 1.19
CA ARG A 88 6.81 -18.90 0.65
C ARG A 88 7.00 -18.69 -0.85
N LEU A 89 5.91 -18.81 -1.61
CA LEU A 89 5.90 -18.54 -3.06
C LEU A 89 6.21 -17.08 -3.33
N TYR A 90 5.63 -16.19 -2.52
CA TYR A 90 5.92 -14.76 -2.56
C TYR A 90 7.43 -14.48 -2.41
N ALA A 91 8.07 -15.04 -1.39
CA ALA A 91 9.49 -14.81 -1.13
C ALA A 91 10.38 -15.28 -2.29
N PHE A 92 10.07 -16.43 -2.91
CA PHE A 92 10.75 -16.89 -4.10
C PHE A 92 10.59 -15.94 -5.29
N LEU A 93 9.37 -15.51 -5.59
CA LEU A 93 9.07 -14.63 -6.72
C LEU A 93 9.74 -13.26 -6.53
N TYR A 94 9.71 -12.72 -5.31
CA TYR A 94 10.34 -11.44 -4.98
C TYR A 94 11.85 -11.52 -5.17
N ASP A 95 12.49 -12.56 -4.62
CA ASP A 95 13.92 -12.84 -4.76
C ASP A 95 14.33 -13.01 -6.23
N PHE A 96 13.51 -13.70 -7.04
CA PHE A 96 13.74 -13.80 -8.48
C PHE A 96 13.64 -12.44 -9.19
N GLY A 97 12.60 -11.66 -8.94
CA GLY A 97 12.42 -10.33 -9.51
C GLY A 97 13.58 -9.39 -9.18
N VAL A 98 14.01 -9.37 -7.91
CA VAL A 98 15.15 -8.59 -7.42
C VAL A 98 16.44 -9.03 -8.11
N PHE A 99 16.71 -10.35 -8.20
CA PHE A 99 17.89 -10.87 -8.89
C PHE A 99 17.96 -10.37 -10.34
N VAL A 100 16.86 -10.51 -11.06
CA VAL A 100 16.80 -10.09 -12.46
C VAL A 100 16.99 -8.58 -12.59
N PHE A 101 16.35 -7.80 -11.72
CA PHE A 101 16.52 -6.34 -11.70
C PHE A 101 17.98 -5.94 -11.48
N GLU A 102 18.61 -6.41 -10.40
CA GLU A 102 19.96 -5.99 -10.02
C GLU A 102 21.03 -6.42 -11.02
N HIS A 103 20.92 -7.64 -11.57
CA HIS A 103 21.96 -8.22 -12.41
C HIS A 103 21.79 -7.96 -13.91
N TYR A 104 20.58 -7.64 -14.37
CA TYR A 104 20.30 -7.52 -15.80
C TYR A 104 19.65 -6.19 -16.20
N ILE A 105 18.78 -5.62 -15.37
CA ILE A 105 18.05 -4.40 -15.73
C ILE A 105 18.80 -3.15 -15.28
N ARG A 106 19.18 -3.07 -14.00
CA ARG A 106 19.73 -1.87 -13.36
C ARG A 106 20.98 -1.31 -14.05
N GLN A 107 21.83 -2.17 -14.58
CA GLN A 107 23.12 -1.77 -15.16
C GLN A 107 23.07 -1.54 -16.68
N ASN A 108 22.11 -2.15 -17.38
CA ASN A 108 22.16 -2.26 -18.83
C ASN A 108 20.90 -1.72 -19.54
N GLU A 109 19.83 -1.41 -18.79
CA GLU A 109 18.50 -1.02 -19.31
C GLU A 109 18.17 -1.72 -20.66
N PRO A 110 18.18 -3.06 -20.69
CA PRO A 110 18.18 -3.77 -21.95
C PRO A 110 16.84 -3.58 -22.66
N THR A 111 16.88 -3.33 -23.97
CA THR A 111 15.68 -3.23 -24.82
C THR A 111 14.88 -4.53 -24.89
N SER A 112 15.50 -5.66 -24.53
CA SER A 112 14.84 -6.96 -24.37
C SER A 112 15.66 -7.88 -23.48
N MET A 113 14.99 -8.78 -22.79
CA MET A 113 15.59 -9.77 -21.90
C MET A 113 14.91 -11.13 -22.09
N ILE A 114 15.69 -12.17 -22.34
CA ILE A 114 15.16 -13.52 -22.48
C ILE A 114 15.31 -14.23 -21.13
N ILE A 115 14.21 -14.77 -20.61
CA ILE A 115 14.22 -15.66 -19.45
C ILE A 115 14.49 -17.08 -19.96
N ASP A 116 15.77 -17.40 -20.09
CA ASP A 116 16.24 -18.70 -20.56
C ASP A 116 16.70 -19.62 -19.41
N GLN A 117 17.13 -20.83 -19.75
CA GLN A 117 17.67 -21.76 -18.75
C GLN A 117 18.97 -21.26 -18.11
N LYS A 118 19.74 -20.40 -18.79
CA LYS A 118 21.01 -19.88 -18.28
C LYS A 118 20.76 -18.90 -17.15
N LEU A 119 19.80 -17.97 -17.32
CA LEU A 119 19.36 -17.04 -16.29
C LEU A 119 18.79 -17.78 -15.09
N ILE A 120 17.90 -18.77 -15.32
CA ILE A 120 17.33 -19.59 -14.24
C ILE A 120 18.44 -20.32 -13.46
N LYS A 121 19.41 -20.93 -14.16
CA LYS A 121 20.55 -21.58 -13.51
C LYS A 121 21.40 -20.58 -12.72
N ALA A 122 21.60 -19.37 -13.24
CA ALA A 122 22.35 -18.33 -12.54
C ALA A 122 21.65 -17.93 -11.23
N PHE A 123 20.33 -17.69 -11.27
CA PHE A 123 19.53 -17.39 -10.07
C PHE A 123 19.58 -18.53 -9.04
N VAL A 124 19.36 -19.77 -9.48
CA VAL A 124 19.39 -20.95 -8.61
C VAL A 124 20.70 -21.03 -7.82
N HIS A 125 21.84 -20.76 -8.47
CA HIS A 125 23.17 -20.87 -7.85
C HIS A 125 23.67 -19.57 -7.22
N GLN A 126 22.92 -18.46 -7.34
CA GLN A 126 23.29 -17.19 -6.75
C GLN A 126 23.27 -17.31 -5.23
N SER A 127 24.37 -16.85 -4.63
CA SER A 127 24.49 -16.78 -3.17
C SER A 127 23.81 -15.48 -2.72
N SER A 128 22.60 -15.53 -2.15
CA SER A 128 22.05 -14.37 -1.48
C SER A 128 22.82 -14.15 -0.17
N SER A 129 23.29 -12.93 0.06
CA SER A 129 24.11 -12.56 1.23
C SER A 129 23.40 -12.77 2.57
N CYS A 130 22.07 -12.90 2.56
CA CYS A 130 21.22 -13.05 3.75
C CYS A 130 20.89 -14.51 4.15
N LEU A 131 21.21 -15.52 3.33
CA LEU A 131 20.85 -16.93 3.60
C LEU A 131 22.07 -17.87 3.68
N SER A 132 23.24 -17.31 4.02
CA SER A 132 24.55 -17.99 3.97
C SER A 132 24.63 -19.30 4.76
N ASN A 133 23.79 -19.50 5.78
CA ASN A 133 23.83 -20.70 6.63
C ASN A 133 23.18 -21.94 6.01
N ASN A 134 22.39 -21.82 4.92
CA ASN A 134 21.69 -22.97 4.32
C ASN A 134 21.63 -22.97 2.78
N LYS A 135 22.74 -22.55 2.15
CA LYS A 135 22.86 -22.44 0.67
C LYS A 135 22.42 -23.70 -0.10
N LYS A 136 22.70 -24.91 0.40
CA LYS A 136 22.28 -26.17 -0.28
C LYS A 136 20.77 -26.33 -0.32
N ALA A 137 20.09 -26.04 0.79
CA ALA A 137 18.63 -26.13 0.89
C ALA A 137 17.96 -25.06 0.01
N LEU A 138 18.53 -23.86 -0.08
CA LEU A 138 18.03 -22.78 -0.94
C LEU A 138 18.10 -23.15 -2.43
N ILE A 139 19.24 -23.70 -2.86
CA ILE A 139 19.43 -24.20 -4.22
C ILE A 139 18.37 -25.27 -4.53
N GLN A 140 18.17 -26.22 -3.62
CA GLN A 140 17.19 -27.29 -3.78
C GLN A 140 15.75 -26.75 -3.90
N ASP A 141 15.36 -25.82 -3.02
CA ASP A 141 14.03 -25.21 -3.04
C ASP A 141 13.78 -24.47 -4.37
N ARG A 142 14.73 -23.63 -4.81
CA ARG A 142 14.64 -22.92 -6.09
C ARG A 142 14.53 -23.90 -7.27
N GLN A 143 15.35 -24.97 -7.29
CA GLN A 143 15.27 -26.00 -8.32
C GLN A 143 13.93 -26.71 -8.34
N ASN A 144 13.39 -27.06 -7.18
CA ASN A 144 12.08 -27.71 -7.06
C ASN A 144 10.98 -26.82 -7.62
N ILE A 145 10.97 -25.52 -7.29
CA ILE A 145 10.00 -24.56 -7.83
C ILE A 145 10.08 -24.51 -9.36
N PHE A 146 11.27 -24.34 -9.95
CA PHE A 146 11.41 -24.32 -11.41
C PHE A 146 11.08 -25.65 -12.09
N ASN A 147 11.25 -26.78 -11.40
CA ASN A 147 10.86 -28.07 -11.95
C ASN A 147 9.33 -28.23 -11.97
N LEU A 148 8.63 -27.73 -10.95
CA LEU A 148 7.17 -27.65 -10.94
C LEU A 148 6.66 -26.81 -12.12
N MET A 149 7.32 -25.69 -12.40
CA MET A 149 7.00 -24.82 -13.54
C MET A 149 7.15 -25.50 -14.91
N LYS A 150 7.99 -26.53 -15.01
CA LYS A 150 8.23 -27.28 -16.25
C LYS A 150 7.25 -28.42 -16.47
N ASN A 151 6.53 -28.84 -15.43
CA ASN A 151 5.61 -29.95 -15.55
C ASN A 151 4.37 -29.53 -16.36
N LYS A 152 4.28 -30.05 -17.59
CA LYS A 152 3.19 -29.77 -18.54
C LYS A 152 1.86 -30.36 -18.11
N GLU A 153 1.85 -31.31 -17.19
CA GLU A 153 0.63 -32.01 -16.74
C GLU A 153 -0.27 -31.12 -15.86
N HIS A 154 0.29 -30.09 -15.21
CA HIS A 154 -0.48 -29.24 -14.29
C HIS A 154 -1.23 -28.08 -14.95
N GLY A 155 -1.09 -27.83 -16.26
CA GLY A 155 -1.78 -26.72 -16.96
C GLY A 155 -1.36 -25.29 -16.57
N LEU A 156 -0.70 -25.11 -15.41
CA LEU A 156 -0.29 -23.83 -14.84
C LEU A 156 0.91 -23.16 -15.51
N GLN A 157 1.51 -23.78 -16.54
CA GLN A 157 2.72 -23.25 -17.16
C GLN A 157 2.55 -21.79 -17.61
N LYS A 158 1.38 -21.43 -18.18
CA LYS A 158 1.10 -20.07 -18.61
C LYS A 158 1.02 -19.10 -17.41
N THR A 159 0.26 -19.46 -16.38
CA THR A 159 0.12 -18.69 -15.12
C THR A 159 1.46 -18.47 -14.43
N PHE A 160 2.31 -19.50 -14.36
CA PHE A 160 3.66 -19.39 -13.80
C PHE A 160 4.58 -18.45 -14.58
N LYS A 161 4.49 -18.47 -15.91
CA LYS A 161 5.27 -17.56 -16.75
C LYS A 161 4.82 -16.11 -16.54
N MET A 162 3.52 -15.88 -16.41
CA MET A 162 2.96 -14.56 -16.12
C MET A 162 3.39 -14.05 -14.74
N ILE A 163 3.32 -14.87 -13.69
CA ILE A 163 3.70 -14.40 -12.36
C ILE A 163 5.20 -14.07 -12.24
N LEU A 164 6.08 -14.80 -12.94
CA LEU A 164 7.51 -14.43 -13.00
C LEU A 164 7.71 -13.08 -13.68
N PHE A 165 6.99 -12.82 -14.76
CA PHE A 165 7.02 -11.53 -15.43
C PHE A 165 6.60 -10.41 -14.47
N HIS A 166 5.45 -10.57 -13.81
CA HIS A 166 4.95 -9.60 -12.84
C HIS A 166 5.92 -9.40 -11.66
N SER A 167 6.63 -10.43 -11.23
CA SER A 167 7.65 -10.28 -10.19
C SER A 167 8.82 -9.38 -10.62
N ILE A 168 9.24 -9.46 -11.88
CA ILE A 168 10.30 -8.62 -12.46
C ILE A 168 9.79 -7.18 -12.62
N GLU A 169 8.59 -7.02 -13.16
CA GLU A 169 7.94 -5.72 -13.34
C GLU A 169 7.73 -5.01 -12.00
N LEU A 170 7.26 -5.73 -10.99
CA LEU A 170 7.10 -5.21 -9.63
C LEU A 170 8.45 -4.80 -9.03
N ALA A 171 9.47 -5.67 -9.13
CA ALA A 171 10.81 -5.35 -8.66
C ALA A 171 11.36 -4.08 -9.34
N TYR A 172 11.17 -3.94 -10.65
CA TYR A 172 11.52 -2.70 -11.35
C TYR A 172 10.78 -1.49 -10.78
N HIS A 173 9.45 -1.55 -10.61
CA HIS A 173 8.68 -0.41 -10.16
C HIS A 173 8.89 -0.02 -8.70
N ILE A 174 9.34 -0.95 -7.86
CA ILE A 174 9.72 -0.70 -6.46
C ILE A 174 11.17 -0.22 -6.35
N LEU A 175 12.12 -0.81 -7.11
CA LEU A 175 13.55 -0.60 -6.90
C LEU A 175 14.17 0.45 -7.82
N SER A 176 13.67 0.61 -9.05
CA SER A 176 14.20 1.59 -10.02
C SER A 176 13.87 3.01 -9.62
N ASP A 177 14.79 3.96 -9.82
CA ASP A 177 14.52 5.39 -9.60
C ASP A 177 13.42 5.95 -10.52
N GLN A 178 13.18 5.28 -11.65
CA GLN A 178 12.07 5.55 -12.56
C GLN A 178 10.83 4.69 -12.29
N GLY A 179 10.87 3.87 -11.24
CA GLY A 179 9.78 2.99 -10.86
C GLY A 179 8.56 3.78 -10.39
N VAL A 180 7.40 3.54 -11.01
CA VAL A 180 6.18 4.34 -10.76
C VAL A 180 5.58 4.12 -9.38
N LEU A 181 5.87 3.00 -8.73
CA LEU A 181 5.33 2.66 -7.40
C LEU A 181 6.12 3.29 -6.25
N LYS A 182 7.34 3.80 -6.48
CA LYS A 182 8.08 4.54 -5.44
C LYS A 182 7.29 5.74 -4.94
N PHE A 183 7.26 5.95 -3.63
CA PHE A 183 6.55 7.06 -2.99
C PHE A 183 6.90 8.41 -3.64
N SER A 184 8.18 8.63 -3.93
CA SER A 184 8.66 9.84 -4.62
C SER A 184 8.00 10.08 -5.98
N ASN A 185 7.76 9.01 -6.74
CA ASN A 185 7.20 9.08 -8.07
C ASN A 185 5.67 9.13 -8.03
N ARG A 186 5.04 8.44 -7.06
CA ARG A 186 3.61 8.60 -6.77
C ARG A 186 3.25 10.03 -6.35
N MET A 187 4.07 10.68 -5.52
CA MET A 187 3.87 12.09 -5.15
C MET A 187 4.07 13.06 -6.33
N LYS A 188 5.05 12.81 -7.21
CA LYS A 188 5.18 13.57 -8.47
C LYS A 188 3.96 13.37 -9.37
N HIS A 189 3.47 12.14 -9.46
CA HIS A 189 2.29 11.79 -10.25
C HIS A 189 1.03 12.49 -9.72
N LEU A 190 0.83 12.56 -8.41
CA LEU A 190 -0.23 13.36 -7.78
C LEU A 190 -0.22 14.80 -8.31
N ALA A 191 0.96 15.43 -8.34
CA ALA A 191 1.11 16.81 -8.80
C ALA A 191 0.88 16.99 -10.32
N SER A 192 1.31 16.04 -11.14
CA SER A 192 1.23 16.17 -12.61
C SER A 192 -0.11 15.70 -13.19
N ALA A 193 -0.68 14.61 -12.65
CA ALA A 193 -1.84 13.93 -13.22
C ALA A 193 -3.17 14.24 -12.50
N HIS A 194 -3.10 14.72 -11.24
CA HIS A 194 -4.28 15.02 -10.43
C HIS A 194 -4.26 16.45 -9.83
N PRO A 195 -4.09 17.50 -10.66
CA PRO A 195 -3.96 18.87 -10.16
C PRO A 195 -5.18 19.36 -9.39
N GLU A 196 -6.39 18.94 -9.77
CA GLU A 196 -7.62 19.34 -9.07
C GLU A 196 -7.75 18.70 -7.68
N LEU A 197 -7.37 17.42 -7.53
CA LEU A 197 -7.29 16.78 -6.21
C LEU A 197 -6.27 17.51 -5.33
N LEU A 198 -5.06 17.76 -5.85
CA LEU A 198 -4.02 18.48 -5.12
C LEU A 198 -4.47 19.88 -4.71
N LYS A 199 -5.14 20.61 -5.60
CA LYS A 199 -5.72 21.93 -5.32
C LYS A 199 -6.76 21.86 -4.19
N ARG A 200 -7.66 20.88 -4.22
CA ARG A 200 -8.66 20.67 -3.15
C ARG A 200 -7.98 20.34 -1.83
N MET A 201 -7.00 19.45 -1.83
CA MET A 201 -6.22 19.11 -0.63
C MET A 201 -5.51 20.33 -0.02
N ARG A 202 -4.90 21.19 -0.84
CA ARG A 202 -4.25 22.43 -0.38
C ARG A 202 -5.19 23.41 0.31
N GLN A 203 -6.50 23.32 0.09
CA GLN A 203 -7.49 24.16 0.75
C GLN A 203 -7.98 23.58 2.09
N MET A 204 -7.56 22.36 2.43
CA MET A 204 -8.01 21.71 3.66
C MET A 204 -7.38 22.35 4.89
N SER A 205 -8.16 22.40 5.97
CA SER A 205 -7.66 22.81 7.28
C SER A 205 -6.67 21.79 7.83
N PHE A 206 -6.99 20.50 7.66
CA PHE A 206 -6.15 19.39 8.09
C PHE A 206 -6.00 18.31 7.01
N LEU A 207 -4.80 17.74 6.96
CA LEU A 207 -4.42 16.61 6.12
C LEU A 207 -3.98 15.47 7.02
N CYS A 208 -4.72 14.38 7.10
CA CYS A 208 -4.32 13.20 7.87
C CYS A 208 -3.85 12.11 6.92
N PHE A 209 -2.61 11.67 7.05
CA PHE A 209 -2.07 10.60 6.21
C PHE A 209 -1.66 9.40 7.05
N GLN A 210 -1.93 8.22 6.50
CA GLN A 210 -1.45 6.94 6.99
C GLN A 210 -0.53 6.33 5.95
N GLU A 211 0.31 5.39 6.37
CA GLU A 211 1.30 4.75 5.51
C GLU A 211 2.18 5.71 4.68
N CYS A 212 2.45 6.90 5.20
CA CYS A 212 3.31 7.85 4.52
C CYS A 212 4.76 7.36 4.63
N THR A 213 5.47 7.13 3.52
CA THR A 213 6.88 6.70 3.56
C THR A 213 7.82 7.85 3.93
N ASP A 214 7.55 9.06 3.42
CA ASP A 214 8.43 10.22 3.62
C ASP A 214 7.60 11.51 3.77
N PRO A 215 7.28 11.91 5.01
CA PRO A 215 6.51 13.13 5.26
C PRO A 215 7.19 14.39 4.73
N GLN A 216 8.52 14.42 4.58
CA GLN A 216 9.23 15.61 4.11
C GLN A 216 8.91 15.91 2.65
N ARG A 217 8.59 14.91 1.82
CA ARG A 217 8.18 15.16 0.43
C ARG A 217 6.83 15.87 0.32
N LEU A 218 5.97 15.73 1.31
CA LEU A 218 4.67 16.40 1.34
C LEU A 218 4.81 17.93 1.45
N LEU A 219 5.89 18.44 2.06
CA LEU A 219 6.14 19.89 2.19
C LEU A 219 6.14 20.61 0.84
N SER A 220 6.71 19.97 -0.19
CA SER A 220 6.74 20.53 -1.55
C SER A 220 5.35 20.60 -2.21
N LEU A 221 4.44 19.71 -1.80
CA LEU A 221 3.08 19.65 -2.32
C LEU A 221 2.14 20.58 -1.56
N PHE A 222 2.38 20.83 -0.28
CA PHE A 222 1.51 21.58 0.63
C PHE A 222 2.29 22.66 1.39
N PRO A 223 2.71 23.75 0.72
CA PRO A 223 3.60 24.75 1.30
C PRO A 223 2.97 25.56 2.46
N ASP A 224 1.64 25.64 2.51
CA ASP A 224 0.91 26.38 3.55
C ASP A 224 0.60 25.53 4.80
N HIS A 225 0.94 24.24 4.73
CA HIS A 225 0.75 23.27 5.81
C HIS A 225 2.05 23.00 6.55
N ARG A 226 1.95 22.88 7.88
CA ARG A 226 3.00 22.27 8.69
C ARG A 226 2.63 20.84 9.01
N PHE A 227 3.62 19.96 8.97
CA PHE A 227 3.43 18.53 9.23
C PHE A 227 4.05 18.14 10.57
N ILE A 228 3.26 17.44 11.37
CA ILE A 228 3.71 16.66 12.51
C ILE A 228 3.49 15.18 12.17
N TYR A 229 4.39 14.32 12.63
CA TYR A 229 4.32 12.91 12.27
C TYR A 229 4.89 12.02 13.37
N HIS A 230 4.38 10.80 13.42
CA HIS A 230 4.85 9.75 14.31
C HIS A 230 5.12 8.48 13.51
N GLN A 231 6.14 7.74 13.96
CA GLN A 231 6.58 6.50 13.37
C GLN A 231 6.81 5.50 14.49
N LYS A 232 6.38 4.27 14.26
CA LYS A 232 6.76 3.17 15.15
C LYS A 232 8.25 2.87 14.95
N GLU A 233 9.00 2.68 16.04
CA GLU A 233 10.38 2.22 15.97
C GLU A 233 10.53 1.00 15.05
N ASN A 234 11.51 1.05 14.14
CA ASN A 234 11.82 0.00 13.16
C ASN A 234 10.74 -0.30 12.12
N LYS A 235 9.75 0.58 11.92
CA LYS A 235 8.84 0.55 10.77
C LYS A 235 9.13 1.73 9.85
N ALA A 236 8.90 1.60 8.55
CA ALA A 236 9.21 2.63 7.56
C ALA A 236 7.99 3.49 7.18
N ASP A 237 6.86 3.35 7.87
CA ASP A 237 5.64 4.12 7.61
C ASP A 237 5.25 5.05 8.76
N TYR A 238 4.82 6.26 8.38
CA TYR A 238 4.42 7.34 9.28
C TYR A 238 2.91 7.52 9.27
N VAL A 239 2.37 7.93 10.43
CA VAL A 239 1.11 8.67 10.51
C VAL A 239 1.41 10.15 10.62
N VAL A 240 0.68 10.96 9.86
CA VAL A 240 0.98 12.38 9.65
C VAL A 240 -0.27 13.21 9.87
N ILE A 241 -0.12 14.37 10.51
CA ILE A 241 -1.10 15.46 10.52
C ILE A 241 -0.44 16.70 9.90
N GLY A 242 -0.96 17.15 8.76
CA GLY A 242 -0.72 18.46 8.18
C GLY A 242 -1.79 19.43 8.65
N TYR A 243 -1.40 20.64 9.08
CA TYR A 243 -2.36 21.68 9.46
C TYR A 243 -2.04 23.00 8.76
N HIS A 244 -3.09 23.69 8.29
CA HIS A 244 -2.95 24.94 7.56
C HIS A 244 -2.58 26.08 8.51
N THR A 245 -1.39 26.65 8.33
CA THR A 245 -0.80 27.59 9.30
C THR A 245 -1.51 28.94 9.40
N SER A 246 -2.18 29.37 8.33
CA SER A 246 -3.00 30.58 8.33
C SER A 246 -4.29 30.47 9.14
N TYR A 247 -4.68 29.28 9.59
CA TYR A 247 -5.92 29.07 10.35
C TYR A 247 -5.66 28.52 11.75
N PHE A 248 -4.60 27.73 11.93
CA PHE A 248 -4.35 26.97 13.14
C PHE A 248 -2.91 27.10 13.65
N GLY A 249 -2.78 27.22 14.97
CA GLY A 249 -1.53 27.03 15.70
C GLY A 249 -1.57 25.78 16.57
N LEU A 250 -0.43 25.09 16.70
CA LEU A 250 -0.28 23.96 17.62
C LEU A 250 -0.26 24.48 19.07
N LEU A 251 -1.03 23.86 19.97
CA LEU A 251 -1.17 24.30 21.37
C LEU A 251 -0.14 23.66 22.30
N GLU A 252 0.19 22.40 22.07
CA GLU A 252 1.02 21.56 22.93
C GLU A 252 1.74 20.51 22.09
N ASP A 253 2.71 19.81 22.69
CA ASP A 253 3.40 18.74 22.01
C ASP A 253 2.42 17.62 21.61
N PRO A 254 2.55 17.05 20.39
CA PRO A 254 1.68 15.97 19.96
C PRO A 254 1.78 14.77 20.89
N VAL A 255 0.63 14.13 21.09
CA VAL A 255 0.53 12.85 21.78
C VAL A 255 0.69 11.75 20.74
N CYS A 256 1.67 10.89 20.94
CA CYS A 256 1.99 9.79 20.03
C CYS A 256 1.93 8.46 20.75
N GLY A 257 1.50 7.42 20.04
CA GLY A 257 1.56 6.06 20.54
C GLY A 257 1.40 5.04 19.44
N ASN A 258 1.34 3.77 19.85
CA ASN A 258 1.11 2.66 18.94
C ASN A 258 0.00 1.77 19.51
N LEU A 259 -0.79 1.18 18.62
CA LEU A 259 -1.76 0.15 18.96
C LEU A 259 -1.02 -1.17 19.17
N GLU A 260 -1.34 -1.88 20.24
CA GLU A 260 -0.68 -3.12 20.62
C GLU A 260 -1.68 -4.27 20.66
N PHE A 261 -1.32 -5.40 20.08
CA PHE A 261 -2.07 -6.65 20.23
C PHE A 261 -1.10 -7.79 20.52
N GLU A 262 -1.42 -8.60 21.52
CA GLU A 262 -0.58 -9.72 21.99
C GLU A 262 0.89 -9.33 22.24
N ASN A 263 1.12 -8.14 22.84
CA ASN A 263 2.45 -7.56 23.09
C ASN A 263 3.26 -7.21 21.83
N HIS A 264 2.61 -7.15 20.67
CA HIS A 264 3.19 -6.64 19.45
C HIS A 264 2.52 -5.31 19.10
N SER A 265 3.31 -4.24 19.10
CA SER A 265 2.87 -2.99 18.50
C SER A 265 2.60 -3.21 17.01
N ILE A 266 1.41 -2.85 16.52
CA ILE A 266 0.98 -3.17 15.15
C ILE A 266 0.95 -1.92 14.28
N LYS A 267 0.33 -0.82 14.74
CA LYS A 267 0.18 0.40 13.93
C LYS A 267 0.30 1.69 14.77
N PRO A 268 0.86 2.78 14.23
CA PRO A 268 1.04 4.04 14.96
C PRO A 268 -0.22 4.91 14.94
N TRP A 269 -0.31 5.84 15.90
CA TRP A 269 -1.29 6.92 15.93
C TRP A 269 -0.66 8.21 16.48
N ILE A 270 -1.22 9.36 16.08
CA ILE A 270 -0.81 10.69 16.57
C ILE A 270 -2.03 11.57 16.78
N PHE A 271 -2.07 12.29 17.91
CA PHE A 271 -3.05 13.34 18.22
C PHE A 271 -2.36 14.65 18.50
N ALA A 272 -2.97 15.75 18.08
CA ALA A 272 -2.50 17.07 18.41
C ALA A 272 -3.67 18.03 18.64
N ARG A 273 -3.44 19.00 19.50
CA ARG A 273 -4.41 20.06 19.80
C ARG A 273 -4.02 21.33 19.10
N PHE A 274 -5.01 21.94 18.46
CA PHE A 274 -4.84 23.12 17.65
C PHE A 274 -5.77 24.22 18.11
N LYS A 275 -5.26 25.44 18.09
CA LYS A 275 -6.05 26.65 18.31
C LYS A 275 -6.30 27.34 16.99
N HIS A 276 -7.57 27.46 16.62
CA HIS A 276 -8.01 28.28 15.51
C HIS A 276 -7.74 29.76 15.83
N LEU A 277 -7.46 30.59 14.82
CA LEU A 277 -7.23 32.03 15.00
C LEU A 277 -8.41 32.77 15.66
N LEU A 278 -9.62 32.23 15.54
CA LEU A 278 -10.83 32.76 16.18
C LEU A 278 -11.00 32.32 17.65
N GLY A 279 -10.02 31.60 18.21
CA GLY A 279 -9.96 31.23 19.63
C GLY A 279 -10.61 29.89 19.99
N TYR A 280 -10.83 29.00 19.01
CA TYR A 280 -11.41 27.67 19.24
C TYR A 280 -10.34 26.60 19.28
N ASP A 281 -10.48 25.68 20.22
CA ASP A 281 -9.60 24.52 20.31
C ASP A 281 -10.25 23.32 19.60
N LEU A 282 -9.43 22.55 18.89
CA LEU A 282 -9.81 21.31 18.23
C LEU A 282 -8.68 20.30 18.39
N GLN A 283 -9.02 19.08 18.81
CA GLN A 283 -8.09 17.95 18.74
C GLN A 283 -8.26 17.22 17.41
N VAL A 284 -7.16 17.01 16.69
CA VAL A 284 -7.14 16.24 15.45
C VAL A 284 -6.22 15.04 15.62
N GLY A 285 -6.63 13.89 15.08
CA GLY A 285 -5.79 12.72 15.01
C GLY A 285 -5.62 12.14 13.61
N SER A 286 -4.47 11.52 13.40
CA SER A 286 -4.24 10.58 12.30
C SER A 286 -4.00 9.20 12.89
N VAL A 287 -4.83 8.24 12.50
CA VAL A 287 -4.82 6.87 13.03
C VAL A 287 -4.75 5.86 11.91
N HIS A 288 -3.97 4.81 12.15
CA HIS A 288 -3.98 3.61 11.35
C HIS A 288 -4.34 2.45 12.27
N HIS A 289 -5.55 1.91 12.13
CA HIS A 289 -6.02 0.78 12.93
C HIS A 289 -5.63 -0.55 12.26
N PRO A 290 -5.22 -1.60 12.99
CA PRO A 290 -4.89 -2.88 12.38
C PRO A 290 -6.14 -3.72 12.05
N GLY A 291 -6.15 -4.42 10.91
CA GLY A 291 -7.22 -5.34 10.50
C GLY A 291 -7.31 -6.66 11.29
N VAL A 292 -7.13 -6.64 12.62
CA VAL A 292 -7.21 -7.81 13.51
C VAL A 292 -8.66 -8.08 13.94
N GLY A 293 -8.94 -9.28 14.46
CA GLY A 293 -10.31 -9.71 14.78
C GLY A 293 -11.01 -9.01 15.96
N HIS A 294 -10.44 -7.95 16.53
CA HIS A 294 -11.00 -7.20 17.67
C HIS A 294 -10.57 -5.73 17.58
N SER A 295 -11.41 -4.83 18.10
CA SER A 295 -11.14 -3.39 17.99
C SER A 295 -10.14 -2.95 19.05
N LEU A 296 -9.12 -2.21 18.62
CA LEU A 296 -8.16 -1.50 19.49
C LEU A 296 -8.49 -0.02 19.65
N VAL A 297 -9.70 0.42 19.27
CA VAL A 297 -10.09 1.84 19.32
C VAL A 297 -10.06 2.39 20.75
N ASP A 298 -10.43 1.55 21.70
CA ASP A 298 -10.43 1.86 23.12
C ASP A 298 -9.02 2.16 23.67
N GLN A 299 -7.97 1.51 23.17
CA GLN A 299 -6.60 1.69 23.67
C GLN A 299 -6.12 3.16 23.58
N TRP A 300 -6.45 3.85 22.49
CA TRP A 300 -6.04 5.24 22.29
C TRP A 300 -7.09 6.26 22.75
N LEU A 301 -8.36 5.89 22.82
CA LEU A 301 -9.39 6.72 23.48
C LEU A 301 -9.23 6.72 25.01
N THR A 302 -8.75 5.64 25.60
CA THR A 302 -8.57 5.55 27.06
C THR A 302 -7.14 5.82 27.50
N ALA A 303 -6.22 6.04 26.55
CA ALA A 303 -4.85 6.40 26.85
C ALA A 303 -4.82 7.61 27.81
N PRO A 304 -4.01 7.59 28.88
CA PRO A 304 -3.94 8.68 29.87
C PRO A 304 -3.61 10.07 29.29
N GLN A 305 -3.13 10.09 28.05
CA GLN A 305 -2.77 11.28 27.28
C GLN A 305 -3.98 11.86 26.50
N ALA A 306 -5.07 11.11 26.32
CA ALA A 306 -6.32 11.55 25.68
C ALA A 306 -7.23 12.35 26.64
N LYS A 307 -6.66 13.23 27.48
CA LYS A 307 -7.39 13.96 28.54
C LYS A 307 -8.47 14.94 28.02
N HIS A 308 -8.54 15.15 26.71
CA HIS A 308 -9.32 16.21 26.08
C HIS A 308 -10.48 15.69 25.21
N LEU A 309 -10.89 14.42 25.33
CA LEU A 309 -11.98 13.82 24.55
C LEU A 309 -13.37 14.46 24.75
N TYR A 310 -13.54 15.31 25.77
CA TYR A 310 -14.75 16.10 25.99
C TYR A 310 -14.75 17.44 25.21
N GLN A 311 -13.62 17.83 24.61
CA GLN A 311 -13.51 18.97 23.70
C GLN A 311 -13.78 18.51 22.26
N PRO A 312 -14.12 19.42 21.32
CA PRO A 312 -14.24 19.06 19.91
C PRO A 312 -13.02 18.29 19.44
N CYS A 313 -13.24 17.08 18.93
CA CYS A 313 -12.19 16.22 18.44
C CYS A 313 -12.65 15.42 17.22
N ILE A 314 -11.69 15.15 16.35
CA ILE A 314 -11.87 14.34 15.15
C ILE A 314 -10.62 13.52 14.88
N PHE A 315 -10.82 12.22 14.73
CA PHE A 315 -9.78 11.25 14.46
C PHE A 315 -10.01 10.69 13.08
N ALA A 316 -9.08 10.96 12.18
CA ALA A 316 -9.19 10.59 10.78
C ALA A 316 -8.19 9.47 10.48
N GLY A 317 -8.58 8.50 9.68
CA GLY A 317 -7.73 7.33 9.52
C GLY A 317 -8.22 6.27 8.55
N ASP A 318 -7.32 5.33 8.32
CA ASP A 318 -7.64 3.98 7.86
C ASP A 318 -7.96 3.13 9.10
N PHE A 319 -9.23 2.71 9.21
CA PHE A 319 -9.69 1.89 10.32
C PHE A 319 -9.61 0.38 10.04
N ASN A 320 -9.22 -0.03 8.82
CA ASN A 320 -9.17 -1.43 8.35
C ASN A 320 -10.47 -2.25 8.55
N HIS A 321 -11.58 -1.60 8.90
CA HIS A 321 -12.85 -2.21 9.22
C HIS A 321 -14.00 -1.29 8.81
N THR A 322 -15.14 -1.89 8.47
CA THR A 322 -16.36 -1.15 8.14
C THR A 322 -16.99 -0.52 9.38
N GLU A 323 -17.82 0.50 9.17
CA GLU A 323 -18.59 1.15 10.25
C GLU A 323 -19.46 0.16 11.02
N SER A 324 -20.09 -0.80 10.34
CA SER A 324 -20.92 -1.84 10.98
C SER A 324 -20.12 -2.72 11.92
N TRP A 325 -18.91 -3.10 11.51
CA TRP A 325 -18.00 -3.87 12.34
C TRP A 325 -17.53 -3.03 13.55
N LEU A 326 -17.09 -1.80 13.31
CA LEU A 326 -16.59 -0.89 14.35
C LEU A 326 -17.66 -0.58 15.39
N THR A 327 -18.90 -0.34 14.97
CA THR A 327 -20.04 -0.09 15.88
C THR A 327 -20.33 -1.28 16.79
N THR A 328 -20.07 -2.50 16.31
CA THR A 328 -20.31 -3.73 17.07
C THR A 328 -19.15 -4.06 18.02
N HIS A 329 -17.91 -3.77 17.62
CA HIS A 329 -16.70 -4.26 18.30
C HIS A 329 -15.93 -3.17 19.05
N ALA A 330 -16.12 -1.89 18.76
CA ALA A 330 -15.44 -0.79 19.43
C ALA A 330 -16.26 -0.27 20.62
N ASN A 331 -15.63 -0.15 21.79
CA ASN A 331 -16.23 0.52 22.94
C ASN A 331 -15.94 2.03 22.88
N ILE A 332 -16.78 2.77 22.15
CA ILE A 332 -16.67 4.23 22.04
C ILE A 332 -17.67 4.94 22.96
N PRO A 333 -17.32 6.12 23.53
CA PRO A 333 -18.28 6.89 24.31
C PRO A 333 -19.48 7.32 23.45
N GLN A 334 -20.67 7.41 24.05
CA GLN A 334 -21.92 7.76 23.33
C GLN A 334 -21.88 9.11 22.59
N SER A 335 -21.00 10.03 22.99
CA SER A 335 -20.81 11.31 22.31
C SER A 335 -20.10 11.19 20.97
N PHE A 336 -19.44 10.05 20.70
CA PHE A 336 -18.71 9.79 19.48
C PHE A 336 -19.58 9.09 18.44
N HIS A 337 -19.32 9.41 17.18
CA HIS A 337 -19.94 8.76 16.03
C HIS A 337 -18.92 8.57 14.92
N TRP A 338 -19.16 7.53 14.13
CA TRP A 338 -18.39 7.22 12.93
C TRP A 338 -18.86 8.08 11.76
N GLY A 339 -17.93 8.31 10.83
CA GLY A 339 -18.16 9.03 9.59
C GLY A 339 -17.41 8.38 8.46
N LEU A 340 -17.93 7.27 7.94
CA LEU A 340 -17.37 6.58 6.79
C LEU A 340 -18.26 6.84 5.55
N PRO A 341 -17.68 7.02 4.35
CA PRO A 341 -18.48 7.21 3.14
C PRO A 341 -19.23 5.93 2.78
N GLN A 342 -20.35 6.07 2.07
CA GLN A 342 -21.12 4.90 1.60
C GLN A 342 -20.46 4.20 0.40
N THR A 343 -19.53 4.87 -0.26
CA THR A 343 -18.75 4.29 -1.36
C THR A 343 -17.48 3.64 -0.82
N PRO A 344 -16.98 2.59 -1.48
CA PRO A 344 -15.71 1.98 -1.13
C PRO A 344 -14.56 2.98 -1.08
N THR A 345 -13.60 2.74 -0.18
CA THR A 345 -12.38 3.54 -0.03
C THR A 345 -11.13 2.73 -0.31
N PHE A 346 -11.21 1.39 -0.32
CA PHE A 346 -10.09 0.50 -0.58
C PHE A 346 -10.33 -0.36 -1.82
N THR A 347 -9.35 -0.36 -2.72
CA THR A 347 -9.37 -1.15 -3.97
C THR A 347 -8.41 -2.34 -3.93
N GLY A 348 -7.69 -2.56 -2.83
CA GLY A 348 -6.79 -3.70 -2.67
C GLY A 348 -7.50 -4.98 -2.21
N TYR A 349 -6.74 -6.06 -2.02
CA TYR A 349 -7.27 -7.37 -1.63
C TYR A 349 -6.89 -7.79 -0.20
N ASP A 350 -6.32 -6.87 0.59
CA ASP A 350 -5.96 -7.18 1.98
C ASP A 350 -7.19 -7.42 2.85
N TYR A 351 -7.08 -8.39 3.76
CA TYR A 351 -8.05 -8.69 4.83
C TYR A 351 -9.52 -8.90 4.39
N ASN A 352 -9.78 -9.27 3.13
CA ASN A 352 -11.12 -9.30 2.52
C ASN A 352 -11.83 -7.93 2.51
N ASN A 353 -11.07 -6.82 2.56
CA ASN A 353 -11.60 -5.47 2.58
C ASN A 353 -11.85 -4.88 1.17
N HIS A 354 -11.71 -5.69 0.12
CA HIS A 354 -11.92 -5.25 -1.26
C HIS A 354 -13.31 -4.64 -1.44
N ASP A 355 -13.37 -3.45 -2.05
CA ASP A 355 -14.58 -2.66 -2.23
C ASP A 355 -15.33 -2.33 -0.92
N LEU A 356 -14.61 -2.22 0.21
CA LEU A 356 -15.18 -1.75 1.47
C LEU A 356 -14.81 -0.30 1.77
N SER A 357 -15.68 0.36 2.53
CA SER A 357 -15.43 1.66 3.15
C SER A 357 -14.78 1.41 4.51
N ILE A 358 -13.47 1.68 4.60
CA ILE A 358 -12.64 1.46 5.79
C ILE A 358 -11.87 2.72 6.21
N ASP A 359 -11.84 3.74 5.36
CA ASP A 359 -11.22 5.03 5.63
C ASP A 359 -12.31 6.04 6.02
N GLY A 360 -12.06 6.86 7.05
CA GLY A 360 -13.02 7.86 7.45
C GLY A 360 -12.68 8.57 8.74
N PHE A 361 -13.71 8.82 9.56
CA PHE A 361 -13.60 9.66 10.75
C PHE A 361 -14.30 9.04 11.97
N LEU A 362 -13.76 9.33 13.15
CA LEU A 362 -14.40 9.15 14.45
C LEU A 362 -14.38 10.51 15.17
N THR A 363 -15.54 11.03 15.56
CA THR A 363 -15.63 12.41 16.08
C THR A 363 -16.73 12.55 17.11
N ASN A 364 -16.57 13.50 18.04
CA ASN A 364 -17.64 13.94 18.95
C ASN A 364 -18.31 15.24 18.50
N THR A 365 -17.90 15.77 17.35
CA THR A 365 -18.40 16.99 16.73
C THR A 365 -19.28 16.63 15.52
N PRO A 366 -20.46 17.25 15.33
CA PRO A 366 -21.35 16.92 14.21
C PRO A 366 -20.67 17.04 12.85
N LEU A 367 -20.72 15.94 12.08
CA LEU A 367 -20.30 15.90 10.68
C LEU A 367 -21.37 16.57 9.80
N LYS A 368 -20.95 17.49 8.93
CA LYS A 368 -21.81 18.12 7.92
C LYS A 368 -21.82 17.35 6.60
N THR A 369 -20.64 16.94 6.14
CA THR A 369 -20.45 16.23 4.87
C THR A 369 -19.36 15.17 5.04
N ILE A 370 -19.49 14.08 4.27
CA ILE A 370 -18.48 13.02 4.12
C ILE A 370 -18.50 12.64 2.65
N GLU A 371 -17.35 12.73 1.98
CA GLU A 371 -17.22 12.51 0.54
C GLU A 371 -15.95 11.69 0.26
N SER A 372 -16.09 10.61 -0.51
CA SER A 372 -14.95 9.93 -1.13
C SER A 372 -14.57 10.67 -2.41
N LEU A 373 -13.28 11.01 -2.56
CA LEU A 373 -12.78 11.80 -3.68
C LEU A 373 -12.37 10.95 -4.89
N GLY A 374 -12.91 9.73 -5.03
CA GLY A 374 -12.56 8.78 -6.09
C GLY A 374 -12.76 9.33 -7.50
N ALA A 375 -13.77 10.19 -7.72
CA ALA A 375 -14.01 10.83 -9.01
C ALA A 375 -12.88 11.77 -9.46
N LEU A 376 -12.04 12.26 -8.53
CA LEU A 376 -10.88 13.10 -8.84
C LEU A 376 -9.61 12.29 -9.11
N LEU A 377 -9.63 11.00 -8.79
CA LEU A 377 -8.62 10.03 -9.18
C LEU A 377 -8.98 9.47 -10.56
N ASN A 378 -8.69 10.23 -11.62
CA ASN A 378 -8.75 9.70 -12.98
C ASN A 378 -7.77 8.53 -13.10
N VAL A 379 -8.27 7.34 -13.47
CA VAL A 379 -7.42 6.19 -13.79
C VAL A 379 -6.62 6.52 -15.04
N VAL A 380 -5.35 6.85 -14.87
CA VAL A 380 -4.40 6.89 -15.97
C VAL A 380 -3.81 5.49 -16.08
N ASP A 381 -3.92 4.87 -17.26
CA ASP A 381 -3.20 3.63 -17.54
C ASP A 381 -1.72 3.85 -17.26
N LEU A 382 -1.22 3.25 -16.18
CA LEU A 382 0.21 3.23 -15.92
C LEU A 382 0.83 2.30 -16.97
N PRO A 383 1.74 2.80 -17.81
CA PRO A 383 2.28 1.99 -18.88
C PRO A 383 3.25 0.98 -18.30
N SER A 384 2.99 -0.29 -18.63
CA SER A 384 3.95 -1.36 -18.42
C SER A 384 5.23 -1.04 -19.19
N GLN A 385 6.37 -1.18 -18.53
CA GLN A 385 7.68 -1.04 -19.17
C GLN A 385 8.06 -2.29 -19.97
N PHE A 386 7.33 -3.39 -19.81
CA PHE A 386 7.70 -4.67 -20.38
C PHE A 386 6.55 -5.35 -21.12
N GLU A 387 6.88 -6.13 -22.15
CA GLU A 387 5.93 -7.00 -22.83
C GLU A 387 6.47 -8.42 -22.89
N LEU A 388 5.63 -9.40 -22.57
CA LEU A 388 5.96 -10.81 -22.70
C LEU A 388 5.71 -11.29 -24.14
N ILE A 389 6.74 -11.82 -24.78
CA ILE A 389 6.68 -12.42 -26.12
C ILE A 389 7.18 -13.86 -26.04
N ASN A 390 6.38 -14.78 -26.58
CA ASN A 390 6.75 -16.19 -26.68
C ASN A 390 7.55 -16.43 -27.96
N MET A 391 8.80 -16.87 -27.80
CA MET A 391 9.63 -17.31 -28.92
C MET A 391 9.88 -18.81 -28.78
N LYS A 392 9.16 -19.64 -29.56
CA LYS A 392 9.43 -21.08 -29.73
C LYS A 392 9.78 -21.83 -28.42
N GLY A 393 8.99 -21.64 -27.36
CA GLY A 393 9.17 -22.34 -26.07
C GLY A 393 10.02 -21.58 -25.04
N GLU A 394 10.60 -20.44 -25.42
CA GLU A 394 11.30 -19.50 -24.56
C GLU A 394 10.44 -18.26 -24.29
N MET A 395 10.65 -17.62 -23.15
CA MET A 395 10.03 -16.33 -22.82
C MET A 395 11.01 -15.20 -23.09
N SER A 396 10.59 -14.23 -23.88
CA SER A 396 11.30 -12.96 -24.04
C SER A 396 10.46 -11.86 -23.43
N LEU A 397 11.09 -11.00 -22.63
CA LEU A 397 10.57 -9.71 -22.23
C LEU A 397 11.13 -8.66 -23.18
N GLN A 398 10.30 -7.81 -23.74
CA GLN A 398 10.75 -6.63 -24.49
C GLN A 398 10.47 -5.39 -23.68
N TRP A 399 11.46 -4.53 -23.58
CA TRP A 399 11.32 -3.22 -22.97
C TRP A 399 10.68 -2.27 -23.97
N LYS A 400 9.65 -1.55 -23.54
CA LYS A 400 9.07 -0.45 -24.32
C LYS A 400 9.37 0.88 -23.63
N PRO A 401 10.27 1.70 -24.17
CA PRO A 401 10.42 3.05 -23.67
C PRO A 401 9.09 3.80 -23.87
N LYS A 402 8.66 4.56 -22.85
CA LYS A 402 7.59 5.56 -23.05
C LYS A 402 8.13 6.61 -24.02
N GLU A 403 7.47 6.76 -25.17
CA GLU A 403 7.66 7.90 -26.09
C GLU A 403 7.25 9.22 -25.42
#